data_AF-A0A6C0H3Y8-F1
#
_entry.id   AF-A0A6C0H3Y8-F1
#
_cell.length_a   1.000
_cell.length_b   1.000
_cell.length_c   1.000
_cell.angle_alpha   90.00
_cell.angle_beta   90.00
_cell.angle_gamma   90.00
#
_symmetry.space_group_name_H-M   'P 1'
#
loop_
_entity.id
_entity.type
_entity.pdbx_description
1 polymer ?
#
loop_
_entity_poly.entity_id
_entity_poly.type
_entity_poly.pdbx_seq_one_letter_code
_entity_poly.pdbx_strand_id
1 'polypeptide(L)'
;MSNLVEKSIVNDVKKIIERGSIEEMQEFWLSITTEYEFDQPIDFPWIIQKIFIHSCVHGKKDIAEWLRSIFDEMDEISKIAYKHSINYGNVLLRKK
;
A
#
# COMPACT_ATOMS: atom_id res chain seq x y z
N MET A 1 10.46 14.08 0.54
CA MET A 1 9.75 14.74 1.66
C MET A 1 8.31 14.30 1.54
N SER A 2 7.77 13.57 2.52
CA SER A 2 6.40 13.04 2.44
C SER A 2 5.39 14.18 2.65
N ASN A 3 4.45 14.29 1.70
CA ASN A 3 3.42 15.29 1.63
C ASN A 3 2.35 15.07 2.72
N LEU A 4 1.69 16.13 3.19
CA LEU A 4 0.59 16.02 4.16
C LEU A 4 -0.56 15.15 3.61
N VAL A 5 -0.83 15.23 2.31
CA VAL A 5 -1.87 14.44 1.63
C VAL A 5 -1.54 12.95 1.68
N GLU A 6 -0.33 12.55 1.27
CA GLU A 6 0.13 11.16 1.29
C GLU A 6 0.08 10.55 2.70
N LYS A 7 0.44 11.34 3.72
CA LYS A 7 0.34 10.91 5.13
C LYS A 7 -1.11 10.69 5.54
N SER A 8 -2.04 11.55 5.09
CA SER A 8 -3.47 11.37 5.35
C SER A 8 -3.97 10.08 4.72
N ILE A 9 -3.68 9.87 3.43
CA ILE A 9 -4.04 8.65 2.70
C ILE A 9 -3.54 7.40 3.43
N VAL A 10 -2.25 7.37 3.80
CA VAL A 10 -1.66 6.24 4.52
C VAL A 10 -2.37 6.02 5.86
N ASN A 11 -2.72 7.07 6.59
CA ASN A 11 -3.41 6.92 7.88
C ASN A 11 -4.83 6.38 7.74
N ASP A 12 -5.55 6.78 6.69
CA ASP A 12 -6.90 6.29 6.45
C ASP A 12 -6.88 4.83 6.01
N VAL A 13 -5.97 4.46 5.11
CA VAL A 13 -5.80 3.06 4.70
C VAL A 13 -5.43 2.16 5.88
N LYS A 14 -4.57 2.62 6.80
CA LYS A 14 -4.22 1.81 7.98
C LYS A 14 -5.45 1.42 8.80
N LYS A 15 -6.42 2.32 8.96
CA LYS A 15 -7.68 2.04 9.67
C LYS A 15 -8.48 0.95 8.94
N ILE A 16 -8.50 0.97 7.60
CA ILE A 16 -9.13 -0.06 6.77
C ILE A 16 -8.44 -1.41 6.96
N ILE A 17 -7.10 -1.44 6.93
CA ILE A 17 -6.32 -2.66 7.17
C ILE A 17 -6.62 -3.26 8.54
N GLU A 18 -6.73 -2.43 9.58
CA GLU A 18 -7.02 -2.90 10.93
C GLU A 18 -8.39 -3.59 11.01
N ARG A 19 -9.39 -3.06 10.30
CA ARG A 19 -10.71 -3.70 10.13
C ARG A 19 -10.62 -4.99 9.32
N GLY A 20 -9.75 -5.01 8.31
CA GLY A 20 -9.41 -6.19 7.51
C GLY A 20 -10.38 -6.52 6.38
N SER A 21 -11.07 -5.53 5.82
CA SER A 21 -11.85 -5.73 4.59
C SER A 21 -10.98 -5.41 3.38
N ILE A 22 -10.77 -6.40 2.51
CA ILE A 22 -10.07 -6.22 1.23
C ILE A 22 -10.94 -5.42 0.25
N GLU A 23 -12.26 -5.56 0.34
CA GLU A 23 -13.23 -4.84 -0.50
C GLU A 23 -13.16 -3.34 -0.22
N GLU A 24 -13.24 -2.93 1.05
CA GLU A 24 -13.08 -1.52 1.46
C GLU A 24 -11.73 -0.96 1.02
N MET A 25 -10.67 -1.79 1.07
CA MET A 25 -9.34 -1.41 0.61
C MET A 25 -9.28 -1.17 -0.91
N GLN A 26 -9.90 -2.06 -1.70
CA GLN A 26 -9.95 -1.97 -3.15
C GLN A 26 -10.80 -0.79 -3.63
N GLU A 27 -11.96 -0.58 -3.02
CA GLU A 27 -12.84 0.56 -3.28
C GLU A 27 -12.11 1.88 -2.98
N PHE A 28 -11.48 1.97 -1.81
CA PHE A 28 -10.69 3.15 -1.46
C PHE A 28 -9.58 3.40 -2.47
N TRP A 29 -8.81 2.37 -2.83
CA TRP A 29 -7.73 2.48 -3.81
C TRP A 29 -8.22 2.97 -5.16
N LEU A 30 -9.32 2.40 -5.67
CA LEU A 30 -9.91 2.80 -6.95
C LEU A 30 -10.33 4.27 -6.92
N SER A 31 -10.97 4.72 -5.83
CA SER A 31 -11.39 6.12 -5.68
C SER A 31 -10.20 7.08 -5.76
N ILE A 32 -9.08 6.77 -5.10
CA ILE A 32 -7.92 7.67 -5.10
C ILE A 32 -7.11 7.62 -6.39
N THR A 33 -7.15 6.53 -7.15
CA THR A 33 -6.37 6.43 -8.41
C THR A 33 -7.14 6.88 -9.64
N THR A 34 -8.47 6.85 -9.61
CA THR A 34 -9.31 7.07 -10.79
C THR A 34 -10.23 8.28 -10.66
N GLU A 35 -10.76 8.54 -9.47
CA GLU A 35 -11.83 9.54 -9.27
C GLU A 35 -11.30 10.84 -8.67
N TYR A 36 -10.18 10.78 -7.94
CA TYR A 36 -9.65 11.92 -7.21
C TYR A 36 -8.63 12.71 -8.04
N GLU A 37 -8.88 14.01 -8.22
CA GLU A 37 -7.90 14.94 -8.77
C GLU A 37 -7.09 15.56 -7.63
N PHE A 38 -5.77 15.34 -7.64
CA PHE A 38 -4.86 15.95 -6.66
C PHE A 38 -4.27 17.23 -7.23
N ASP A 39 -4.20 18.26 -6.38
CA ASP A 39 -3.53 19.54 -6.72
C ASP A 39 -2.02 19.40 -7.02
N GLN A 40 -1.44 18.24 -6.70
CA GLN A 40 -0.02 17.95 -6.84
C GLN A 40 0.21 16.46 -7.10
N PRO A 41 1.34 16.08 -7.73
CA PRO A 41 1.70 14.69 -7.93
C PRO A 41 1.77 13.91 -6.61
N ILE A 42 1.22 12.69 -6.61
CA ILE A 42 1.23 11.77 -5.47
C ILE A 42 2.24 10.65 -5.73
N ASP A 43 3.10 10.38 -4.74
CA ASP A 43 4.01 9.24 -4.76
C ASP A 43 3.27 7.94 -4.34
N PHE A 44 2.49 7.39 -5.26
CA PHE A 44 1.80 6.12 -5.05
C PHE A 44 2.73 4.95 -4.72
N PRO A 45 3.92 4.81 -5.34
CA PRO A 45 4.88 3.78 -4.95
C PRO A 45 5.26 3.86 -3.45
N TRP A 46 5.51 5.06 -2.93
CA TRP A 46 5.76 5.25 -1.49
C TRP A 46 4.53 4.87 -0.64
N ILE A 47 3.33 5.28 -1.05
CA ILE A 47 2.07 4.93 -0.36
C ILE A 47 1.91 3.41 -0.27
N ILE A 48 2.04 2.70 -1.39
CA ILE A 48 1.91 1.23 -1.48
C ILE A 48 2.96 0.56 -0.62
N GLN A 49 4.21 1.02 -0.64
CA GLN A 49 5.27 0.48 0.22
C GLN A 49 4.86 0.55 1.71
N LYS A 50 4.35 1.70 2.17
CA LYS A 50 3.95 1.90 3.57
C LYS A 50 2.77 1.01 3.96
N ILE A 51 1.78 0.92 3.09
CA ILE A 51 0.57 0.15 3.33
C ILE A 51 0.88 -1.36 3.32
N PHE A 52 1.70 -1.83 2.38
CA PHE A 52 2.12 -3.24 2.29
C PHE A 52 2.85 -3.71 3.56
N ILE A 53 3.80 -2.92 4.07
CA ILE A 53 4.48 -3.28 5.32
C ILE A 53 3.48 -3.33 6.48
N HIS A 54 2.53 -2.40 6.52
CA HIS A 54 1.52 -2.37 7.58
C HIS A 54 0.58 -3.58 7.52
N SER A 55 0.09 -3.98 6.34
CA SER A 55 -0.71 -5.20 6.20
C SER A 55 0.06 -6.45 6.63
N CYS A 56 1.36 -6.52 6.32
CA CYS A 56 2.23 -7.62 6.79
C CYS A 56 2.36 -7.66 8.31
N VAL A 57 2.55 -6.50 8.97
CA VAL A 57 2.64 -6.42 10.44
C VAL A 57 1.35 -6.88 11.13
N HIS A 58 0.20 -6.62 10.51
CA HIS A 58 -1.12 -7.01 11.02
C HIS A 58 -1.57 -8.40 10.55
N GLY A 59 -0.76 -9.11 9.76
CA GLY A 59 -1.07 -10.46 9.27
C GLY A 59 -2.21 -10.51 8.26
N LYS A 60 -2.55 -9.39 7.61
CA LYS A 60 -3.60 -9.30 6.59
C LYS A 60 -3.06 -9.78 5.24
N LYS A 61 -3.04 -11.11 5.06
CA LYS A 61 -2.39 -11.80 3.92
C LYS A 61 -3.05 -11.46 2.59
N ASP A 62 -4.37 -11.48 2.55
CA ASP A 62 -5.21 -11.07 1.43
C ASP A 62 -4.87 -9.66 0.92
N ILE A 63 -4.80 -8.68 1.83
CA ILE A 63 -4.44 -7.30 1.50
C ILE A 63 -2.97 -7.22 1.04
N ALA A 64 -2.06 -7.93 1.70
CA ALA A 64 -0.66 -7.94 1.30
C ALA A 64 -0.43 -8.57 -0.09
N GLU A 65 -1.15 -9.64 -0.42
CA GLU A 65 -1.09 -10.31 -1.73
C GLU A 65 -1.66 -9.43 -2.84
N TRP A 66 -2.78 -8.75 -2.58
CA TRP A 66 -3.34 -7.80 -3.54
C TRP A 66 -2.43 -6.58 -3.75
N LEU A 67 -1.85 -6.00 -2.69
CA LEU A 67 -0.88 -4.92 -2.84
C LEU A 67 0.36 -5.33 -3.63
N ARG A 68 0.73 -6.62 -3.56
CA ARG A 68 1.83 -7.16 -4.34
C ARG A 68 1.50 -7.25 -5.82
N SER A 69 0.26 -7.54 -6.21
CA SER A 69 -0.11 -7.50 -7.64
C SER A 69 0.00 -6.08 -8.19
N ILE A 70 -0.40 -5.06 -7.41
CA ILE A 70 -0.22 -3.64 -7.79
C ILE A 70 1.28 -3.32 -7.93
N PHE A 71 2.10 -3.84 -7.02
CA PHE A 71 3.55 -3.65 -7.09
C PHE A 71 4.18 -4.26 -8.35
N ASP A 72 3.71 -5.42 -8.78
CA ASP A 72 4.19 -6.11 -9.97
C ASP A 72 3.82 -5.35 -11.27
N GLU A 73 2.83 -4.46 -11.21
CA GLU A 73 2.42 -3.56 -12.30
C GLU A 73 3.20 -2.23 -12.34
N MET A 74 4.01 -1.93 -11.32
CA MET A 74 4.81 -0.69 -11.28
C MET A 74 5.94 -0.68 -12.32
N ASP A 75 6.51 0.51 -12.55
CA ASP A 75 7.73 0.65 -13.32
C ASP A 75 8.94 -0.05 -12.64
N GLU A 76 9.97 -0.37 -13.43
CA GLU A 76 11.13 -1.12 -12.95
C GLU A 76 11.95 -0.37 -11.90
N ILE A 77 11.97 0.97 -11.92
CA ILE A 77 12.71 1.76 -10.92
C ILE A 77 12.01 1.62 -9.58
N SER A 78 10.69 1.76 -9.54
CA SER A 78 9.88 1.53 -8.34
C SER A 78 10.04 0.09 -7.81
N LYS A 79 10.00 -0.91 -8.69
CA LYS A 79 10.21 -2.31 -8.30
C LYS A 79 11.56 -2.53 -7.63
N ILE A 80 12.63 -2.00 -8.22
CA ILE A 80 13.99 -2.09 -7.67
C ILE A 80 14.05 -1.37 -6.33
N ALA A 81 13.52 -0.14 -6.25
CA ALA A 81 13.57 0.68 -5.06
C ALA A 81 12.93 -0.03 -3.85
N TYR A 82 11.83 -0.75 -4.05
CA TYR A 82 11.05 -1.32 -2.95
C TYR A 82 11.14 -2.85 -2.81
N LYS A 83 11.94 -3.54 -3.63
CA LYS A 83 12.17 -4.99 -3.52
C LYS A 83 12.53 -5.46 -2.10
N HIS A 84 13.32 -4.65 -1.38
CA HIS A 84 13.69 -4.94 0.00
C HIS A 84 12.47 -4.98 0.95
N SER A 85 11.46 -4.16 0.69
CA SER A 85 10.22 -4.10 1.49
C SER A 85 9.38 -5.35 1.27
N ILE A 86 9.28 -5.85 0.03
CA ILE A 86 8.60 -7.11 -0.28
C ILE A 86 9.24 -8.29 0.48
N ASN A 87 10.57 -8.39 0.45
CA ASN A 87 11.29 -9.44 1.17
C ASN A 87 11.03 -9.37 2.68
N TYR A 88 11.09 -8.17 3.26
CA TYR A 88 10.86 -7.97 4.68
C TYR A 88 9.40 -8.29 5.07
N GLY A 89 8.42 -7.82 4.29
CA GLY A 89 7.00 -8.12 4.49
C GLY A 89 6.70 -9.62 4.47
N ASN A 90 7.29 -10.36 3.53
CA ASN A 90 7.16 -11.83 3.47
C ASN A 90 7.67 -12.52 4.74
N VAL A 91 8.77 -12.02 5.33
CA VAL A 91 9.28 -12.54 6.61
C VAL A 91 8.31 -12.25 7.74
N LEU A 92 7.69 -11.07 7.77
CA LEU A 92 6.68 -10.71 8.77
C LEU A 92 5.43 -11.61 8.66
N LEU A 93 4.92 -11.83 7.45
CA LEU A 93 3.74 -12.69 7.21
C LEU A 93 3.96 -14.15 7.60
N ARG A 94 5.21 -14.66 7.50
CA ARG A 94 5.56 -16.01 7.95
C ARG A 94 5.61 -16.16 9.47
N LYS A 95 5.75 -15.06 10.20
CA LYS A 95 5.83 -15.03 11.67
C LYS A 95 4.47 -14.81 12.35
N LYS A 96 3.41 -14.64 11.58
CA LYS A 96 2.03 -14.42 12.02
C LYS A 96 1.19 -15.66 11.73
#